data_AF-A0A928PKZ7-F1
#
_entry.id   AF-A0A928PKZ7-F1
#
_cell.length_a   1.000
_cell.length_b   1.000
_cell.length_c   1.000
_cell.angle_alpha   90.00
_cell.angle_beta   90.00
_cell.angle_gamma   90.00
#
_symmetry.space_group_name_H-M   'P 1'
#
loop_
_entity.id
_entity.type
_entity.pdbx_description
1 polymer ?
#
loop_
_entity_poly.entity_id
_entity_poly.type
_entity_poly.pdbx_seq_one_letter_code
_entity_poly.pdbx_strand_id
1 'polypeptide(L)'
;MRKILALTLVLLVCISFSGCLYKRYLPNKNDDNMTGNVVSDFNNSSGLDNVEKFDYSSVNVKLEISYGEKETATIYAQDKEGNTIWSRETGAYDAAQLESFSEIGKKDDKYFYTEGGTVVALDLETGVVLWRNKDFEGYSVRHVFGENSMYLCGLFGPDFFEVSYDGATVKRIATINDNYWYAVKIEDANEKIAVTFDSSEDGDGGTFYVDKKSYKITK
;
A
#
# COMPACT_ATOMS: atom_id res chain seq x y z
N MET A 1 19.22 -36.84 51.68
CA MET A 1 19.32 -36.73 50.21
C MET A 1 19.47 -35.24 49.90
N ARG A 2 20.69 -34.66 49.76
CA ARG A 2 21.50 -34.50 48.51
C ARG A 2 20.59 -34.25 47.30
N LYS A 3 20.56 -33.11 46.59
CA LYS A 3 21.60 -32.19 46.06
C LYS A 3 20.96 -30.76 45.98
N ILE A 4 21.57 -29.63 46.36
CA ILE A 4 22.67 -28.84 45.76
C ILE A 4 22.51 -28.59 44.24
N LEU A 5 22.18 -27.34 43.87
CA LEU A 5 22.88 -26.46 42.88
C LEU A 5 22.23 -25.06 43.02
N ALA A 6 22.82 -24.08 43.72
CA ALA A 6 23.97 -23.25 43.34
C ALA A 6 23.69 -22.43 42.05
N LEU A 7 23.23 -21.18 42.13
CA LEU A 7 23.91 -19.91 42.45
C LEU A 7 24.67 -19.29 41.26
N THR A 8 24.39 -17.98 41.05
CA THR A 8 25.26 -16.88 40.53
C THR A 8 25.50 -16.79 39.00
N LEU A 9 25.55 -15.62 38.33
CA LEU A 9 25.91 -14.21 38.68
C LEU A 9 25.39 -13.32 37.51
N VAL A 10 24.54 -12.29 37.67
CA VAL A 10 24.79 -10.87 38.07
C VAL A 10 25.49 -9.98 37.01
N LEU A 11 24.71 -8.96 36.54
CA LEU A 11 25.02 -7.60 36.03
C LEU A 11 26.04 -7.43 34.86
N LEU A 12 26.02 -6.39 33.99
CA LEU A 12 25.75 -4.96 34.19
C LEU A 12 25.58 -4.22 32.83
N VAL A 13 24.56 -3.37 32.75
CA VAL A 13 24.41 -2.04 32.11
C VAL A 13 25.46 -1.54 31.09
N CYS A 14 25.00 -0.98 29.95
CA CYS A 14 25.36 0.39 29.53
C CYS A 14 24.44 0.96 28.43
N ILE A 15 23.98 2.18 28.71
CA ILE A 15 23.17 3.10 27.90
C ILE A 15 24.03 3.67 26.76
N SER A 16 23.45 3.88 25.58
CA SER A 16 23.71 5.11 24.84
C SER A 16 22.53 5.49 23.94
N PHE A 17 22.00 6.68 24.22
CA PHE A 17 21.18 7.48 23.33
C PHE A 17 22.00 7.88 22.09
N SER A 18 21.41 7.76 20.91
CA SER A 18 21.55 8.71 19.80
C SER A 18 20.24 8.59 19.02
N GLY A 19 19.34 9.57 18.99
CA GLY A 19 19.62 10.98 18.81
C GLY A 19 19.64 11.31 17.32
N CYS A 20 18.52 11.10 16.61
CA CYS A 20 18.22 11.84 15.39
C CYS A 20 16.76 12.31 15.46
N LEU A 21 16.60 13.48 16.06
CA LEU A 21 15.44 14.35 15.84
C LEU A 21 15.40 14.72 14.35
N TYR A 22 14.38 14.27 13.62
CA TYR A 22 14.00 14.94 12.38
C TYR A 22 13.13 16.14 12.73
N LYS A 23 13.70 17.34 12.58
CA LYS A 23 13.07 18.62 12.86
C LYS A 23 12.02 18.88 11.76
N ARG A 24 10.75 18.62 12.05
CA ARG A 24 9.62 19.04 11.21
C ARG A 24 9.52 20.56 11.29
N TYR A 25 9.86 21.27 10.21
CA TYR A 25 9.60 22.70 10.08
C TYR A 25 8.12 22.88 9.71
N LEU A 26 7.31 23.32 10.67
CA LEU A 26 5.98 23.87 10.40
C LEU A 26 6.11 25.41 10.42
N PRO A 27 5.73 26.13 9.36
CA PRO A 27 5.75 27.58 9.38
C PRO A 27 4.61 28.09 10.27
N ASN A 28 4.95 28.82 11.34
CA ASN A 28 3.97 29.55 12.14
C ASN A 28 3.73 30.93 11.53
N LYS A 29 2.47 31.33 11.58
CA LYS A 29 1.86 32.51 10.98
C LYS A 29 2.08 33.72 11.90
N ASN A 30 2.44 34.86 11.29
CA ASN A 30 2.23 36.26 11.75
C ASN A 30 3.13 36.83 12.89
N ASP A 31 3.98 37.82 12.58
CA ASP A 31 3.71 39.28 12.78
C ASP A 31 4.99 40.16 12.65
N ASP A 32 4.87 41.19 11.81
CA ASP A 32 5.40 42.56 11.79
C ASP A 32 6.80 42.97 12.35
N ASN A 33 7.54 43.64 11.44
CA ASN A 33 8.46 44.79 11.61
C ASN A 33 9.46 44.81 12.79
N MET A 34 10.75 44.88 12.44
CA MET A 34 11.63 46.05 12.75
C MET A 34 13.03 45.87 12.16
N THR A 35 13.54 46.99 11.66
CA THR A 35 14.79 47.22 10.92
C THR A 35 16.06 47.04 11.76
N GLY A 36 17.11 46.46 11.18
CA GLY A 36 18.46 46.50 11.72
C GLY A 36 19.49 45.90 10.77
N ASN A 37 20.26 46.74 10.08
CA ASN A 37 21.42 46.35 9.29
C ASN A 37 22.55 45.88 10.23
N VAL A 38 22.97 44.62 10.10
CA VAL A 38 24.31 44.16 10.47
C VAL A 38 24.84 43.35 9.28
N VAL A 39 25.85 43.91 8.61
CA VAL A 39 26.66 43.22 7.61
C VAL A 39 27.80 42.54 8.34
N SER A 40 27.88 41.21 8.26
CA SER A 40 29.15 40.47 8.22
C SER A 40 28.90 38.97 8.00
N ASP A 41 29.50 38.45 6.93
CA ASP A 41 29.92 37.06 6.73
C ASP A 41 28.86 35.98 6.49
N PHE A 42 28.28 35.98 5.29
CA PHE A 42 27.72 34.76 4.67
C PHE A 42 28.60 34.30 3.51
N ASN A 43 29.73 33.68 3.85
CA ASN A 43 30.48 32.80 2.95
C ASN A 43 30.73 31.46 3.66
N ASN A 44 29.69 30.63 3.74
CA ASN A 44 29.77 29.17 3.57
C ASN A 44 28.41 28.52 3.86
N SER A 45 27.70 28.15 2.80
CA SER A 45 26.73 27.05 2.85
C SER A 45 26.51 26.50 1.44
N SER A 46 27.58 26.02 0.81
CA SER A 46 27.50 25.15 -0.37
C SER A 46 27.31 23.69 0.03
N GLY A 47 26.53 23.42 1.09
CA GLY A 47 26.48 22.12 1.77
C GLY A 47 25.11 21.47 1.88
N LEU A 48 24.10 21.94 1.16
CA LEU A 48 22.73 21.38 1.25
C LEU A 48 22.19 20.79 -0.07
N ASP A 49 23.02 20.66 -1.11
CA ASP A 49 22.54 20.26 -2.44
C ASP A 49 22.66 18.75 -2.75
N ASN A 50 23.06 17.92 -1.78
CA ASN A 50 23.24 16.48 -2.01
C ASN A 50 22.44 15.63 -1.01
N VAL A 51 21.14 15.89 -0.85
CA VAL A 51 20.25 14.82 -0.36
C VAL A 51 20.00 13.91 -1.54
N GLU A 52 20.66 12.75 -1.55
CA GLU A 52 20.37 11.72 -2.55
C GLU A 52 18.88 11.40 -2.50
N LYS A 53 18.19 11.64 -3.62
CA LYS A 53 16.78 11.32 -3.76
C LYS A 53 16.62 9.80 -3.67
N PHE A 54 15.69 9.34 -2.83
CA PHE A 54 15.40 7.93 -2.69
C PHE A 54 15.01 7.31 -4.03
N ASP A 55 15.71 6.24 -4.43
CA ASP A 55 15.46 5.53 -5.68
C ASP A 55 14.44 4.40 -5.47
N TYR A 56 13.17 4.74 -5.60
CA TYR A 56 12.04 3.81 -5.51
C TYR A 56 12.10 2.64 -6.51
N SER A 57 12.81 2.79 -7.62
CA SER A 57 12.90 1.75 -8.65
C SER A 57 13.72 0.55 -8.17
N SER A 58 14.71 0.79 -7.30
CA SER A 58 15.60 -0.22 -6.74
C SER A 58 14.98 -1.06 -5.61
N VAL A 59 13.88 -0.59 -5.02
CA VAL A 59 13.21 -1.28 -3.91
C VAL A 59 12.40 -2.46 -4.40
N ASN A 60 12.68 -3.67 -3.94
CA ASN A 60 11.79 -4.80 -4.11
C ASN A 60 10.78 -4.84 -2.95
N VAL A 61 9.51 -5.14 -3.22
CA VAL A 61 8.53 -5.35 -2.15
C VAL A 61 7.98 -6.76 -2.27
N LYS A 62 7.89 -7.45 -1.13
CA LYS A 62 7.36 -8.80 -1.01
C LYS A 62 6.26 -8.83 0.04
N LEU A 63 5.10 -9.38 -0.32
CA LEU A 63 4.02 -9.70 0.61
C LEU A 63 4.06 -11.20 0.91
N GLU A 64 4.33 -11.57 2.16
CA GLU A 64 4.37 -12.96 2.63
C GLU A 64 3.15 -13.25 3.48
N ILE A 65 2.28 -14.15 3.02
CA ILE A 65 1.08 -14.59 3.74
C ILE A 65 1.43 -15.80 4.61
N SER A 66 1.01 -15.74 5.88
CA SER A 66 1.09 -16.84 6.83
C SER A 66 -0.31 -17.35 7.18
N TYR A 67 -0.45 -18.67 7.10
CA TYR A 67 -1.70 -19.38 7.37
C TYR A 67 -1.58 -20.13 8.70
N GLY A 68 -2.41 -19.76 9.67
CA GLY A 68 -2.55 -20.44 10.96
C GLY A 68 -4.00 -20.47 11.41
N GLU A 69 -4.26 -20.23 12.70
CA GLU A 69 -5.63 -19.97 13.19
C GLU A 69 -6.25 -18.73 12.50
N LYS A 70 -5.39 -17.80 12.11
CA LYS A 70 -5.73 -16.60 11.32
C LYS A 70 -4.80 -16.50 10.12
N GLU A 71 -5.30 -15.87 9.07
CA GLU A 71 -4.49 -15.37 7.97
C GLU A 71 -3.85 -14.04 8.40
N THR A 72 -2.54 -13.95 8.23
CA THR A 72 -1.75 -12.74 8.48
C THR A 72 -0.79 -12.55 7.32
N ALA A 73 -0.25 -11.34 7.15
CA ALA A 73 0.82 -11.10 6.21
C ALA A 73 1.90 -10.19 6.80
N THR A 74 3.12 -10.37 6.29
CA THR A 74 4.22 -9.44 6.51
C THR A 74 4.68 -8.89 5.17
N ILE A 75 4.78 -7.58 5.08
CA ILE A 75 5.28 -6.86 3.91
C ILE A 75 6.72 -6.48 4.18
N TYR A 76 7.62 -6.81 3.27
CA TYR A 76 9.03 -6.45 3.33
C TYR A 76 9.38 -5.56 2.15
N ALA A 77 9.99 -4.41 2.41
CA ALA A 77 10.75 -3.68 1.41
C ALA A 77 12.22 -4.04 1.53
N GLN A 78 12.84 -4.37 0.40
CA GLN A 78 14.20 -4.86 0.32
C GLN A 78 14.99 -4.04 -0.70
N ASP A 79 16.29 -3.86 -0.44
CA ASP A 79 17.21 -3.34 -1.44
C ASP A 79 17.51 -4.39 -2.52
N LYS A 80 18.35 -4.03 -3.50
CA LYS A 80 18.74 -4.92 -4.61
C LYS A 80 19.56 -6.14 -4.14
N GLU A 81 20.18 -6.06 -2.97
CA GLU A 81 20.91 -7.15 -2.31
C GLU A 81 20.00 -8.06 -1.48
N GLY A 82 18.73 -7.68 -1.27
CA GLY A 82 17.75 -8.41 -0.48
C GLY A 82 17.75 -8.05 1.01
N ASN A 83 18.51 -7.04 1.45
CA ASN A 83 18.46 -6.57 2.83
C ASN A 83 17.14 -5.83 3.06
N THR A 84 16.51 -6.08 4.21
CA THR A 84 15.27 -5.40 4.59
C THR A 84 15.55 -3.93 4.93
N ILE A 85 14.91 -3.03 4.18
CA ILE A 85 14.88 -1.58 4.47
C ILE A 85 13.85 -1.34 5.58
N TRP A 86 12.66 -1.90 5.43
CA TRP A 86 11.60 -1.90 6.43
C TRP A 86 10.72 -3.15 6.27
N SER A 87 10.04 -3.52 7.35
CA SER A 87 9.00 -4.55 7.34
C SER A 87 7.76 -4.07 8.10
N ARG A 88 6.60 -4.62 7.73
CA ARG A 88 5.32 -4.28 8.36
C ARG A 88 4.43 -5.50 8.46
N GLU A 89 3.95 -5.75 9.67
CA GLU A 89 2.89 -6.73 9.94
C GLU A 89 1.52 -6.12 9.62
N THR A 90 0.64 -6.93 9.05
CA THR A 90 -0.74 -6.56 8.72
C THR A 90 -1.71 -6.85 9.88
N GLY A 91 -3.01 -6.61 9.65
CA GLY A 91 -4.04 -7.19 10.51
C GLY A 91 -4.05 -8.73 10.46
N ALA A 92 -4.85 -9.33 11.33
CA ALA A 92 -5.11 -10.77 11.36
C ALA A 92 -6.59 -11.04 11.09
N TYR A 93 -6.87 -11.89 10.11
CA TYR A 93 -8.21 -12.19 9.63
C TYR A 93 -8.52 -13.67 9.79
N ASP A 94 -9.79 -14.00 10.00
CA ASP A 94 -10.17 -15.41 10.11
C ASP A 94 -9.94 -16.09 8.76
N ALA A 95 -9.27 -17.24 8.78
CA ALA A 95 -9.02 -18.00 7.57
C ALA A 95 -10.38 -18.49 7.01
N ALA A 96 -10.72 -18.01 5.82
CA ALA A 96 -11.97 -18.33 5.14
C ALA A 96 -11.69 -18.96 3.77
N GLN A 97 -12.72 -19.10 2.93
CA GLN A 97 -12.57 -19.61 1.56
C GLN A 97 -11.79 -18.68 0.64
N LEU A 98 -11.69 -17.39 0.96
CA LEU A 98 -11.07 -16.37 0.11
C LEU A 98 -9.83 -15.78 0.76
N GLU A 99 -8.89 -15.39 -0.10
CA GLU A 99 -7.66 -14.70 0.29
C GLU A 99 -8.00 -13.34 0.90
N SER A 100 -7.61 -13.13 2.16
CA SER A 100 -7.78 -11.84 2.83
C SER A 100 -6.79 -10.80 2.33
N PHE A 101 -5.66 -11.26 1.77
CA PHE A 101 -4.60 -10.41 1.25
C PHE A 101 -4.42 -10.58 -0.26
N SER A 102 -4.19 -9.49 -0.97
CA SER A 102 -3.75 -9.54 -2.36
C SER A 102 -2.77 -8.40 -2.63
N GLU A 103 -1.67 -8.72 -3.30
CA GLU A 103 -0.71 -7.72 -3.75
C GLU A 103 -1.27 -6.96 -4.97
N ILE A 104 -1.16 -5.62 -4.91
CA ILE A 104 -1.42 -4.74 -6.07
C ILE A 104 -0.08 -4.27 -6.66
N GLY A 105 0.90 -3.96 -5.82
CA GLY A 105 2.26 -3.66 -6.26
C GLY A 105 2.63 -2.18 -6.15
N LYS A 106 3.71 -1.79 -6.83
CA LYS A 106 4.29 -0.44 -6.73
C LYS A 106 3.78 0.48 -7.84
N LYS A 107 3.50 1.73 -7.48
CA LYS A 107 3.39 2.84 -8.43
C LYS A 107 4.02 4.08 -7.82
N ASP A 108 5.01 4.62 -8.52
CA ASP A 108 5.79 5.80 -8.12
C ASP A 108 6.38 5.65 -6.70
N ASP A 109 5.99 6.50 -5.76
CA ASP A 109 6.45 6.55 -4.37
C ASP A 109 5.63 5.66 -3.41
N LYS A 110 4.74 4.82 -3.93
CA LYS A 110 3.75 4.06 -3.13
C LYS A 110 3.76 2.57 -3.43
N TYR A 111 3.42 1.80 -2.41
CA TYR A 111 3.06 0.39 -2.52
C TYR A 111 1.60 0.17 -2.15
N PHE A 112 0.90 -0.63 -2.93
CA PHE A 112 -0.52 -0.92 -2.77
C PHE A 112 -0.75 -2.41 -2.52
N TYR A 113 -1.69 -2.71 -1.63
CA TYR A 113 -2.17 -4.06 -1.37
C TYR A 113 -3.60 -4.01 -0.85
N THR A 114 -4.27 -5.15 -0.80
CA THR A 114 -5.55 -5.29 -0.08
C THR A 114 -5.38 -6.12 1.17
N GLU A 115 -6.08 -5.75 2.24
CA GLU A 115 -6.29 -6.58 3.43
C GLU A 115 -7.75 -6.51 3.88
N GLY A 116 -8.40 -7.66 4.01
CA GLY A 116 -9.77 -7.79 4.53
C GLY A 116 -10.77 -6.86 3.85
N GLY A 117 -10.80 -6.83 2.51
CA GLY A 117 -11.70 -5.95 1.75
C GLY A 117 -11.27 -4.49 1.66
N THR A 118 -10.16 -4.10 2.28
CA THR A 118 -9.67 -2.70 2.29
C THR A 118 -8.48 -2.56 1.36
N VAL A 119 -8.49 -1.54 0.49
CA VAL A 119 -7.29 -1.14 -0.27
C VAL A 119 -6.43 -0.26 0.62
N VAL A 120 -5.13 -0.53 0.66
CA VAL A 120 -4.17 0.19 1.50
C VAL A 120 -3.00 0.69 0.67
N ALA A 121 -2.61 1.94 0.87
CA ALA A 121 -1.39 2.49 0.32
C ALA A 121 -0.36 2.74 1.41
N LEU A 122 0.86 2.31 1.15
CA LEU A 122 2.04 2.57 1.96
C LEU A 122 2.96 3.54 1.23
N ASP A 123 3.61 4.40 2.01
CA ASP A 123 4.80 5.11 1.59
C ASP A 123 5.91 4.09 1.33
N LEU A 124 6.46 4.06 0.12
CA LEU A 124 7.41 3.02 -0.29
C LEU A 124 8.78 3.16 0.40
N GLU A 125 9.14 4.37 0.82
CA GLU A 125 10.41 4.65 1.51
C GLU A 125 10.36 4.20 2.99
N THR A 126 9.23 4.38 3.66
CA THR A 126 9.12 4.23 5.11
C THR A 126 8.20 3.09 5.57
N GLY A 127 7.35 2.55 4.70
CA GLY A 127 6.35 1.54 5.04
C GLY A 127 5.15 2.09 5.83
N VAL A 128 5.06 3.42 6.03
CA VAL A 128 3.97 4.06 6.75
C VAL A 128 2.69 4.02 5.92
N VAL A 129 1.56 3.72 6.57
CA VAL A 129 0.24 3.80 5.93
C VAL A 129 -0.08 5.26 5.58
N LEU A 130 -0.26 5.53 4.29
CA LEU A 130 -0.71 6.83 3.80
C LEU A 130 -2.23 6.94 3.89
N TRP A 131 -2.94 5.89 3.47
CA TRP A 131 -4.40 5.85 3.49
C TRP A 131 -4.95 4.43 3.44
N ARG A 132 -6.24 4.31 3.75
CA ARG A 132 -7.05 3.09 3.68
C ARG A 132 -8.39 3.41 3.04
N ASN A 133 -8.76 2.67 2.01
CA ASN A 133 -10.06 2.77 1.36
C ASN A 133 -10.88 1.49 1.66
N LYS A 134 -11.94 1.65 2.45
CA LYS A 134 -12.81 0.55 2.89
C LYS A 134 -13.99 0.32 1.94
N ASP A 135 -14.20 1.19 0.95
CA ASP A 135 -15.36 1.12 0.06
C ASP A 135 -15.23 0.00 -0.97
N PHE A 136 -14.02 -0.55 -1.16
CA PHE A 136 -13.78 -1.66 -2.06
C PHE A 136 -14.61 -2.88 -1.61
N GLU A 137 -14.36 -3.40 -0.40
CA GLU A 137 -15.03 -4.58 0.19
C GLU A 137 -14.81 -5.90 -0.57
N GLY A 138 -13.78 -5.98 -1.41
CA GLY A 138 -13.53 -7.16 -2.27
C GLY A 138 -12.40 -8.09 -1.81
N TYR A 139 -12.45 -9.33 -2.29
CA TYR A 139 -11.51 -10.41 -1.97
C TYR A 139 -11.01 -11.11 -3.24
N SER A 140 -9.86 -11.79 -3.15
CA SER A 140 -9.20 -12.45 -4.30
C SER A 140 -9.06 -11.51 -5.50
N VAL A 141 -8.31 -10.44 -5.26
CA VAL A 141 -8.34 -9.22 -6.07
C VAL A 141 -7.58 -9.39 -7.38
N ARG A 142 -8.05 -8.71 -8.42
CA ARG A 142 -7.28 -8.42 -9.65
C ARG A 142 -7.21 -6.92 -9.83
N HIS A 143 -6.15 -6.45 -10.47
CA HIS A 143 -5.93 -5.02 -10.64
C HIS A 143 -5.27 -4.69 -11.98
N VAL A 144 -5.39 -3.44 -12.39
CA VAL A 144 -4.57 -2.82 -13.43
C VAL A 144 -4.32 -1.35 -13.07
N PHE A 145 -3.08 -0.89 -13.22
CA PHE A 145 -2.74 0.53 -13.05
C PHE A 145 -3.15 1.33 -14.28
N GLY A 146 -3.90 2.41 -14.08
CA GLY A 146 -4.16 3.43 -15.09
C GLY A 146 -3.25 4.65 -14.93
N GLU A 147 -3.63 5.74 -15.58
CA GLU A 147 -2.87 7.00 -15.53
C GLU A 147 -3.02 7.73 -14.19
N ASN A 148 -4.26 7.90 -13.72
CA ASN A 148 -4.60 8.68 -12.53
C ASN A 148 -5.17 7.84 -11.37
N SER A 149 -5.45 6.57 -11.64
CA SER A 149 -6.17 5.67 -10.74
C SER A 149 -5.78 4.24 -11.05
N MET A 150 -6.06 3.34 -10.12
CA MET A 150 -6.01 1.91 -10.35
C MET A 150 -7.43 1.34 -10.36
N TYR A 151 -7.59 0.30 -11.16
CA TYR A 151 -8.86 -0.40 -11.33
C TYR A 151 -8.73 -1.77 -10.71
N LEU A 152 -9.77 -2.20 -9.98
CA LEU A 152 -9.80 -3.50 -9.31
C LEU A 152 -11.12 -4.22 -9.57
N CYS A 153 -11.07 -5.55 -9.52
CA CYS A 153 -12.24 -6.40 -9.35
C CYS A 153 -11.95 -7.47 -8.30
N GLY A 154 -12.99 -8.01 -7.69
CA GLY A 154 -12.89 -9.10 -6.71
C GLY A 154 -13.78 -10.28 -7.09
N LEU A 155 -13.39 -11.49 -6.67
CA LEU A 155 -14.12 -12.72 -6.98
C LEU A 155 -15.57 -12.67 -6.46
N PHE A 156 -15.79 -12.15 -5.24
CA PHE A 156 -17.11 -11.85 -4.68
C PHE A 156 -17.42 -10.36 -4.65
N GLY A 157 -16.95 -9.68 -5.69
CA GLY A 157 -17.20 -8.28 -5.92
C GLY A 157 -16.19 -7.36 -5.21
N PRO A 158 -16.30 -6.05 -5.48
CA PRO A 158 -17.14 -5.48 -6.53
C PRO A 158 -16.62 -5.92 -7.91
N ASP A 159 -17.54 -6.01 -8.88
CA ASP A 159 -17.20 -6.36 -10.26
C ASP A 159 -16.25 -5.34 -10.89
N PHE A 160 -16.40 -4.06 -10.53
CA PHE A 160 -15.50 -3.00 -10.94
C PHE A 160 -15.36 -1.94 -9.85
N PHE A 161 -14.12 -1.56 -9.58
CA PHE A 161 -13.76 -0.49 -8.66
C PHE A 161 -12.65 0.35 -9.24
N GLU A 162 -12.78 1.67 -9.14
CA GLU A 162 -11.74 2.63 -9.48
C GLU A 162 -11.43 3.45 -8.23
N VAL A 163 -10.15 3.48 -7.88
CA VAL A 163 -9.62 4.26 -6.77
C VAL A 163 -8.43 5.06 -7.24
N SER A 164 -8.43 6.33 -6.89
CA SER A 164 -7.33 7.23 -7.20
C SER A 164 -6.12 6.96 -6.32
N TYR A 165 -4.95 7.43 -6.74
CA TYR A 165 -3.71 7.23 -5.97
C TYR A 165 -3.66 8.01 -4.64
N ASP A 166 -4.59 8.94 -4.41
CA ASP A 166 -4.78 9.62 -3.12
C ASP A 166 -5.73 8.88 -2.17
N GLY A 167 -6.37 7.80 -2.65
CA GLY A 167 -7.25 6.94 -1.86
C GLY A 167 -8.74 7.24 -2.02
N ALA A 168 -9.13 8.25 -2.80
CA ALA A 168 -10.55 8.52 -3.06
C ALA A 168 -11.18 7.46 -3.98
N THR A 169 -12.34 6.94 -3.57
CA THR A 169 -13.21 6.12 -4.42
C THR A 169 -13.72 6.97 -5.57
N VAL A 170 -13.31 6.64 -6.79
CA VAL A 170 -13.79 7.33 -8.00
C VAL A 170 -15.07 6.66 -8.49
N LYS A 171 -15.08 5.32 -8.54
CA LYS A 171 -16.25 4.56 -8.94
C LYS A 171 -16.29 3.18 -8.29
N ARG A 172 -17.50 2.77 -7.90
CA ARG A 172 -17.81 1.39 -7.52
C ARG A 172 -19.02 0.91 -8.31
N ILE A 173 -18.89 -0.25 -8.94
CA ILE A 173 -19.97 -0.99 -9.57
C ILE A 173 -19.96 -2.37 -8.90
N ALA A 174 -20.92 -2.57 -7.99
CA ALA A 174 -21.02 -3.82 -7.24
C ALA A 174 -21.25 -5.00 -8.19
N THR A 175 -22.19 -4.83 -9.12
CA THR A 175 -22.57 -5.85 -10.11
C THR A 175 -22.70 -5.20 -11.49
N ILE A 176 -21.94 -5.69 -12.46
CA ILE A 176 -21.97 -5.26 -13.87
C ILE A 176 -23.18 -5.89 -14.57
N ASN A 177 -23.44 -7.17 -14.31
CA ASN A 177 -24.55 -7.92 -14.87
C ASN A 177 -24.92 -9.10 -13.95
N ASP A 178 -26.18 -9.20 -13.54
CA ASP A 178 -26.64 -10.20 -12.57
C ASP A 178 -26.53 -11.66 -13.06
N ASN A 179 -26.39 -11.86 -14.38
CA ASN A 179 -26.26 -13.17 -15.00
C ASN A 179 -24.79 -13.63 -15.13
N TYR A 180 -23.83 -12.87 -14.60
CA TYR A 180 -22.41 -13.18 -14.64
C TYR A 180 -21.82 -13.15 -13.23
N TRP A 181 -20.96 -14.12 -12.94
CA TRP A 181 -20.38 -14.30 -11.61
C TRP A 181 -18.86 -14.45 -11.69
N TYR A 182 -18.21 -14.06 -10.60
CA TYR A 182 -16.77 -14.21 -10.39
C TYR A 182 -15.93 -13.39 -11.37
N ALA A 183 -15.75 -12.10 -11.07
CA ALA A 183 -14.81 -11.25 -11.80
C ALA A 183 -13.37 -11.71 -11.50
N VAL A 184 -12.73 -12.34 -12.48
CA VAL A 184 -11.43 -13.03 -12.33
C VAL A 184 -10.29 -12.36 -13.09
N LYS A 185 -10.58 -11.32 -13.89
CA LYS A 185 -9.59 -10.56 -14.63
C LYS A 185 -10.05 -9.12 -14.84
N ILE A 186 -9.11 -8.19 -14.75
CA ILE A 186 -9.31 -6.79 -15.12
C ILE A 186 -8.13 -6.30 -15.94
N GLU A 187 -8.39 -5.63 -17.07
CA GLU A 187 -7.35 -5.21 -18.02
C GLU A 187 -7.63 -3.82 -18.58
N ASP A 188 -6.57 -3.08 -18.85
CA ASP A 188 -6.67 -1.82 -19.58
C ASP A 188 -6.91 -2.09 -21.08
N ALA A 189 -8.05 -1.60 -21.59
CA ALA A 189 -8.45 -1.67 -22.99
C ALA A 189 -8.56 -0.26 -23.61
N ASN A 190 -7.55 0.58 -23.36
CA ASN A 190 -7.43 1.97 -23.81
C ASN A 190 -8.45 2.92 -23.18
N GLU A 191 -9.54 3.25 -23.87
CA GLU A 191 -10.59 4.14 -23.34
C GLU A 191 -11.53 3.41 -22.37
N LYS A 192 -11.38 2.09 -22.25
CA LYS A 192 -12.20 1.22 -21.43
C LYS A 192 -11.35 0.33 -20.53
N ILE A 193 -11.99 -0.25 -19.53
CA ILE A 193 -11.46 -1.34 -18.72
C ILE A 193 -12.26 -2.60 -19.02
N ALA A 194 -11.57 -3.67 -19.41
CA ALA A 194 -12.17 -4.98 -19.59
C ALA A 194 -12.24 -5.70 -18.24
N VAL A 195 -13.40 -6.27 -17.91
CA VAL A 195 -13.64 -7.12 -16.74
C VAL A 195 -14.13 -8.48 -17.25
N THR A 196 -13.38 -9.54 -16.95
CA THR A 196 -13.72 -10.91 -17.35
C THR A 196 -14.26 -11.69 -16.17
N PHE A 197 -15.39 -12.35 -16.41
CA PHE A 197 -16.09 -13.25 -15.49
C PHE A 197 -15.81 -14.69 -15.88
N ASP A 198 -15.70 -15.57 -14.89
CA ASP A 198 -15.43 -17.00 -15.11
C ASP A 198 -16.73 -17.79 -15.40
N SER A 199 -17.88 -17.30 -14.95
CA SER A 199 -19.15 -18.01 -15.09
C SER A 199 -20.32 -17.08 -15.43
N SER A 200 -21.38 -17.67 -15.98
CA SER A 200 -22.65 -17.01 -16.24
C SER A 200 -23.82 -17.99 -16.15
N GLU A 201 -25.05 -17.47 -16.23
CA GLU A 201 -26.28 -18.26 -16.22
C GLU A 201 -26.30 -19.36 -17.32
N ASP A 202 -25.68 -19.08 -18.48
CA ASP A 202 -25.58 -20.02 -19.61
C ASP A 202 -24.35 -20.94 -19.53
N GLY A 203 -23.57 -20.86 -18.44
CA GLY A 203 -22.41 -21.70 -18.16
C GLY A 203 -21.07 -20.97 -18.37
N ASP A 204 -20.82 -20.49 -19.58
CA ASP A 204 -19.55 -19.84 -19.92
C ASP A 204 -19.51 -18.39 -19.42
N GLY A 205 -18.37 -17.98 -18.86
CA GLY A 205 -18.11 -16.59 -18.49
C GLY A 205 -18.13 -15.60 -19.65
N GLY A 206 -17.64 -14.38 -19.41
CA GLY A 206 -17.64 -13.35 -20.45
C GLY A 206 -16.90 -12.09 -20.04
N THR A 207 -16.55 -11.27 -21.04
CA THR A 207 -15.90 -9.99 -20.81
C THR A 207 -16.88 -8.85 -21.03
N PHE A 208 -16.89 -7.90 -20.10
CA PHE A 208 -17.57 -6.62 -20.23
C PHE A 208 -16.53 -5.49 -20.23
N TYR A 209 -16.88 -4.37 -20.85
CA TYR A 209 -16.03 -3.20 -20.94
C TYR A 209 -16.71 -2.02 -20.27
N VAL A 210 -16.02 -1.39 -19.33
CA VAL A 210 -16.45 -0.18 -18.63
C VAL A 210 -15.70 1.01 -19.23
N ASP A 211 -16.43 1.96 -19.81
CA ASP A 211 -15.85 3.20 -20.32
C ASP A 211 -15.26 4.05 -19.18
N LYS A 212 -13.99 4.46 -19.29
CA LYS A 212 -13.25 5.13 -18.20
C LYS A 212 -13.83 6.49 -17.80
N LYS A 213 -14.61 7.15 -18.66
CA LYS A 213 -15.13 8.50 -18.40
C LYS A 213 -16.61 8.49 -18.03
N SER A 214 -17.41 7.76 -18.80
CA SER A 214 -18.86 7.71 -18.65
C SER A 214 -19.35 6.56 -17.79
N TYR A 215 -18.49 5.56 -17.53
CA TYR A 215 -18.84 4.29 -16.86
C TYR A 215 -19.95 3.52 -17.56
N LYS A 216 -20.18 3.79 -18.84
CA LYS A 216 -21.09 3.01 -19.66
C LYS A 216 -20.50 1.61 -19.86
N ILE A 217 -21.33 0.61 -19.63
CA ILE A 217 -20.98 -0.80 -19.77
C ILE A 217 -21.38 -1.28 -21.17
N THR A 218 -20.46 -1.97 -21.84
CA THR A 218 -20.71 -2.72 -23.08
C THR A 218 -20.21 -4.14 -22.93
N LYS A 219 -20.79 -5.08 -23.66
CA LYS A 219 -20.25 -6.44 -23.80
C LYS A 219 -19.37 -6.50 -25.04
#